data_AF-A0A971FR12-F1
#
_entry.id   AF-A0A971FR12-F1
#
_cell.length_a   1.000
_cell.length_b   1.000
_cell.length_c   1.000
_cell.angle_alpha   90.00
_cell.angle_beta   90.00
_cell.angle_gamma   90.00
#
_symmetry.space_group_name_H-M   'P 1'
#
loop_
_entity.id
_entity.type
_entity.pdbx_description
1 polymer ?
#
loop_
_entity_poly.entity_id
_entity_poly.type
_entity_poly.pdbx_seq_one_letter_code
_entity_poly.pdbx_strand_id
1 'polypeptide(L)'
;MSEQNSDDERQISRQPLTQAKRIVIKVGTSTVTHESGRFNLQNLDHLCWSIANQMNQGKEIILVTSGAIGVGVGRLHLKEKPRVMREKQAIAAVGQSELM
;
A
#
# COMPACT_ATOMS: atom_id res chain seq x y z
N MET A 1 -35.64 0.94 0.47
CA MET A 1 -35.74 1.35 -0.96
C MET A 1 -34.62 2.33 -1.37
N SER A 2 -33.96 3.03 -0.44
CA SER A 2 -32.81 3.93 -0.71
C SER A 2 -31.44 3.24 -0.75
N GLU A 3 -31.26 2.10 -0.08
CA GLU A 3 -29.96 1.38 -0.02
C GLU A 3 -29.63 0.64 -1.32
N GLN A 4 -30.63 0.03 -1.98
CA GLN A 4 -30.45 -0.73 -3.23
C GLN A 4 -29.91 0.14 -4.38
N ASN A 5 -30.37 1.38 -4.53
CA ASN A 5 -29.84 2.30 -5.55
C ASN A 5 -28.36 2.67 -5.30
N SER A 6 -27.93 2.77 -4.04
CA SER A 6 -26.55 3.18 -3.70
C SER A 6 -25.53 2.06 -3.91
N ASP A 7 -25.97 0.81 -3.81
CA ASP A 7 -25.12 -0.37 -4.02
C ASP A 7 -25.02 -0.71 -5.51
N ASP A 8 -26.09 -0.54 -6.28
CA ASP A 8 -26.06 -0.65 -7.74
C ASP A 8 -25.13 0.41 -8.38
N GLU A 9 -25.20 1.67 -7.95
CA GLU A 9 -24.28 2.71 -8.43
C GLU A 9 -22.82 2.43 -8.06
N ARG A 10 -22.56 1.93 -6.84
CA ARG A 10 -21.21 1.51 -6.42
C ARG A 10 -20.72 0.33 -7.23
N GLN A 11 -21.60 -0.63 -7.56
CA GLN A 11 -21.26 -1.79 -8.37
C GLN A 11 -20.93 -1.37 -9.81
N ILE A 12 -21.71 -0.48 -10.42
CA ILE A 12 -21.45 0.10 -11.76
C ILE A 12 -20.10 0.82 -11.79
N SER A 13 -19.77 1.60 -10.77
CA SER A 13 -18.46 2.29 -10.68
C SER A 13 -17.26 1.33 -10.56
N ARG A 14 -17.48 0.11 -10.08
CA ARG A 14 -16.44 -0.91 -9.86
C ARG A 14 -16.41 -2.02 -10.91
N GLN A 15 -17.41 -2.11 -11.79
CA GLN A 15 -17.40 -3.02 -12.94
C GLN A 15 -16.09 -2.94 -13.76
N PRO A 16 -15.50 -1.76 -13.99
CA PRO A 16 -14.21 -1.69 -14.68
C PRO A 16 -13.08 -2.44 -13.96
N LEU A 17 -13.10 -2.52 -12.63
CA LEU A 17 -12.07 -3.22 -11.83
C LEU A 17 -12.23 -4.75 -11.87
N THR A 18 -13.46 -5.25 -11.94
CA THR A 18 -13.70 -6.71 -11.99
C THR A 18 -13.30 -7.29 -13.34
N GLN A 19 -13.51 -6.52 -14.42
CA GLN A 19 -13.14 -6.89 -15.80
C GLN A 19 -11.71 -6.51 -16.19
N ALA A 20 -11.00 -5.73 -15.36
CA ALA A 20 -9.64 -5.31 -15.66
C ALA A 20 -8.67 -6.50 -15.67
N LYS A 21 -7.97 -6.68 -16.80
CA LYS A 21 -6.86 -7.64 -16.93
C LYS A 21 -5.61 -7.20 -16.15
N ARG A 22 -5.32 -5.89 -16.12
CA ARG A 22 -4.17 -5.32 -15.42
C ARG A 22 -4.62 -4.30 -14.39
N ILE A 23 -4.16 -4.43 -13.15
CA ILE A 23 -4.57 -3.60 -12.02
C ILE A 23 -3.32 -3.01 -11.35
N VAL A 24 -3.30 -1.69 -11.19
CA VAL A 24 -2.32 -0.99 -10.36
C VAL A 24 -2.93 -0.78 -8.98
N ILE A 25 -2.33 -1.38 -7.96
CA ILE A 25 -2.75 -1.23 -6.57
C ILE A 25 -1.78 -0.25 -5.91
N LYS A 26 -2.28 0.92 -5.49
CA LYS A 26 -1.50 1.88 -4.70
C LYS A 26 -1.86 1.76 -3.22
N VAL A 27 -0.86 1.48 -2.39
CA VAL A 27 -1.03 1.47 -0.93
C VAL A 27 -0.25 2.58 -0.25
N GLY A 28 -0.88 3.26 0.72
CA GLY A 28 -0.28 4.36 1.48
C GLY A 28 0.68 3.87 2.56
N THR A 29 1.44 4.80 3.16
CA THR A 29 2.37 4.48 4.25
C THR A 29 1.66 3.81 5.44
N SER A 30 0.45 4.24 5.80
CA SER A 30 -0.32 3.65 6.92
C SER A 30 -0.78 2.22 6.68
N THR A 31 -0.87 1.78 5.41
CA THR A 31 -1.13 0.38 5.08
C THR A 31 0.08 -0.48 5.42
N VAL A 32 1.30 0.05 5.22
CA VAL A 32 2.54 -0.74 5.29
C VAL A 32 3.23 -0.61 6.65
N THR A 33 3.10 0.54 7.32
CA THR A 33 3.76 0.82 8.59
C THR A 33 2.80 1.40 9.61
N HIS A 34 3.05 1.11 10.88
CA HIS A 34 2.50 1.89 11.99
C HIS A 34 3.16 3.28 12.06
N GLU A 35 2.60 4.19 12.87
CA GLU A 35 3.19 5.52 13.12
C GLU A 35 4.62 5.45 13.67
N SER A 36 4.95 4.35 14.36
CA SER A 36 6.32 4.05 14.85
C SER A 36 7.34 3.75 13.74
N GLY A 37 6.92 3.64 12.48
CA GLY A 37 7.78 3.26 11.36
C GLY A 37 8.04 1.76 11.25
N ARG A 38 7.54 0.95 12.18
CA ARG A 38 7.56 -0.52 12.07
C ARG A 38 6.50 -1.02 11.09
N PHE A 39 6.78 -2.14 10.44
CA PHE A 39 5.81 -2.79 9.55
C PHE A 39 4.51 -3.13 10.26
N ASN A 40 3.39 -2.87 9.59
CA ASN A 40 2.09 -3.40 9.96
C ASN A 40 1.92 -4.76 9.26
N LEU A 41 2.46 -5.80 9.88
CA LEU A 41 2.50 -7.14 9.31
C LEU A 41 1.09 -7.69 9.02
N GLN A 42 0.11 -7.39 9.87
CA GLN A 42 -1.27 -7.80 9.66
C GLN A 42 -1.85 -7.22 8.37
N ASN A 43 -1.67 -5.91 8.12
CA ASN A 43 -2.13 -5.29 6.89
C ASN A 43 -1.38 -5.81 5.66
N LEU A 44 -0.06 -6.06 5.79
CA LEU A 44 0.75 -6.64 4.73
C LEU A 44 0.26 -8.04 4.37
N ASP A 45 -0.03 -8.89 5.36
CA ASP A 45 -0.56 -10.24 5.13
C ASP A 45 -1.89 -10.21 4.36
N HIS A 46 -2.82 -9.35 4.78
CA HIS A 46 -4.09 -9.19 4.07
C HIS A 46 -3.92 -8.66 2.65
N LEU A 47 -2.98 -7.74 2.44
CA LEU A 47 -2.67 -7.19 1.12
C LEU A 47 -2.06 -8.27 0.21
N CYS A 48 -1.05 -9.00 0.69
CA CYS A 48 -0.40 -10.08 -0.03
C CYS A 48 -1.40 -11.18 -0.40
N TRP A 49 -2.28 -11.58 0.53
CA TRP A 49 -3.33 -12.55 0.28
C TRP A 49 -4.30 -12.08 -0.82
N SER A 50 -4.73 -10.82 -0.75
CA SER A 50 -5.65 -10.24 -1.75
C SER A 50 -5.00 -10.16 -3.13
N ILE A 51 -3.74 -9.76 -3.21
CA ILE A 51 -2.95 -9.71 -4.45
C ILE A 51 -2.80 -11.11 -5.04
N ALA A 52 -2.38 -12.08 -4.24
CA ALA A 52 -2.20 -13.46 -4.67
C ALA A 52 -3.50 -14.05 -5.23
N ASN A 53 -4.64 -13.81 -4.56
CA ASN A 53 -5.94 -14.26 -5.03
C ASN A 53 -6.31 -13.65 -6.41
N GLN A 54 -6.05 -12.36 -6.62
CA GLN A 54 -6.30 -11.73 -7.93
C GLN A 54 -5.35 -12.25 -9.02
N MET A 55 -4.08 -12.49 -8.69
CA MET A 55 -3.11 -13.10 -9.62
C MET A 55 -3.53 -14.52 -10.02
N ASN A 56 -4.03 -15.32 -9.08
CA ASN A 56 -4.55 -16.67 -9.34
C ASN A 56 -5.79 -16.67 -10.26
N GLN A 57 -6.51 -15.54 -10.33
CA GLN A 57 -7.62 -15.33 -11.28
C GLN A 57 -7.13 -14.88 -12.68
N GLY A 58 -5.81 -14.88 -12.92
CA GLY A 58 -5.21 -14.50 -14.19
C GLY A 58 -5.00 -13.00 -14.39
N LYS A 59 -5.14 -12.19 -13.33
CA LYS A 59 -4.93 -10.74 -13.40
C LYS A 59 -3.46 -10.39 -13.23
N GLU A 60 -3.02 -9.38 -13.97
CA GLU A 60 -1.69 -8.79 -13.85
C GLU A 60 -1.72 -7.67 -12.81
N ILE A 61 -1.00 -7.85 -11.70
CA ILE A 61 -0.99 -6.88 -10.60
C ILE A 61 0.34 -6.12 -10.59
N ILE A 62 0.26 -4.79 -10.51
CA ILE A 62 1.38 -3.90 -10.24
C ILE A 62 1.13 -3.25 -8.89
N LEU A 63 1.98 -3.55 -7.90
CA LEU A 63 1.93 -2.90 -6.60
C LEU A 63 2.80 -1.65 -6.61
N VAL A 64 2.20 -0.51 -6.25
CA VAL A 64 2.92 0.72 -5.95
C VAL A 64 2.76 0.98 -4.47
N THR A 65 3.86 1.16 -3.75
CA THR A 65 3.82 1.38 -2.30
C THR A 65 4.51 2.69 -1.92
N SER A 66 4.03 3.32 -0.84
CA SER A 66 4.79 4.36 -0.15
C SER A 66 5.61 3.71 0.97
N GLY A 67 5.75 4.31 2.14
CA GLY A 67 6.37 3.65 3.28
C GLY A 67 7.89 3.79 3.39
N ALA A 68 8.65 3.97 2.31
CA ALA A 68 10.12 3.93 2.37
C ALA A 68 10.73 4.85 3.43
N ILE A 69 10.26 6.10 3.52
CA ILE A 69 10.74 7.01 4.57
C ILE A 69 10.27 6.57 5.97
N GLY A 70 9.03 6.08 6.11
CA GLY A 70 8.50 5.62 7.40
C GLY A 70 9.25 4.40 7.93
N VAL A 71 9.49 3.41 7.06
CA VAL A 71 10.31 2.23 7.34
C VAL A 71 11.73 2.65 7.70
N GLY A 72 12.35 3.55 6.93
CA GLY A 72 13.71 4.02 7.21
C GLY A 72 13.83 4.76 8.55
N VAL A 73 12.83 5.58 8.92
CA VAL A 73 12.75 6.23 10.24
C VAL A 73 12.72 5.18 11.36
N GLY A 74 11.87 4.16 11.22
CA GLY A 74 11.80 3.06 12.19
C GLY A 74 13.10 2.27 12.28
N ARG A 75 13.70 1.95 11.12
CA ARG A 75 14.95 1.17 11.01
C ARG A 75 16.14 1.86 11.65
N LEU A 76 16.23 3.17 11.50
CA LEU A 76 17.30 4.00 12.06
C LEU A 76 16.99 4.50 13.48
N HIS A 77 15.86 4.09 14.07
CA HIS A 77 15.41 4.50 15.40
C HIS A 77 15.33 6.03 15.57
N LEU A 78 14.94 6.73 14.51
CA LEU A 78 14.80 8.19 14.55
C LEU A 78 13.53 8.56 15.32
N LYS A 79 13.63 9.57 16.18
CA LYS A 79 12.49 10.04 16.99
C LYS A 79 11.38 10.67 16.16
N GLU A 80 11.75 11.32 15.06
CA GLU A 80 10.81 11.97 14.16
C GLU A 80 11.29 11.86 12.71
N LYS A 81 10.35 12.07 11.78
CA LYS A 81 10.66 12.16 10.36
C LYS A 81 11.42 13.46 10.08
N PRO A 82 12.61 13.41 9.47
CA PRO A 82 13.36 14.63 9.20
C PRO A 82 12.65 15.53 8.22
N ARG A 83 12.94 16.83 8.32
CA ARG A 83 12.32 17.88 7.52
C ARG A 83 13.13 18.19 6.27
N VAL A 84 14.46 18.05 6.35
CA VAL A 84 15.41 18.36 5.28
C VAL A 84 15.34 17.32 4.16
N MET A 85 15.35 17.78 2.91
CA MET A 85 15.15 16.89 1.75
C MET A 85 16.25 15.84 1.60
N ARG A 86 17.51 16.22 1.79
CA ARG A 86 18.65 15.30 1.68
C ARG A 86 18.55 14.15 2.69
N GLU A 87 18.15 14.45 3.92
CA GLU A 87 17.92 13.45 4.97
C GLU A 87 16.74 12.52 4.60
N LYS A 88 15.64 13.09 4.11
CA LYS A 88 14.50 12.28 3.61
C LYS A 88 14.92 11.32 2.51
N GLN A 89 15.80 11.73 1.59
CA GLN A 89 16.32 10.87 0.53
C GLN A 89 17.21 9.75 1.08
N ALA A 90 18.14 10.08 1.97
CA ALA A 90 19.00 9.09 2.62
C ALA A 90 18.18 8.02 3.36
N ILE A 91 17.16 8.45 4.10
CA ILE A 91 16.28 7.54 4.84
C ILE A 91 15.37 6.75 3.92
N ALA A 92 14.86 7.36 2.85
CA ALA A 92 14.12 6.63 1.83
C ALA A 92 14.96 5.53 1.19
N ALA A 93 16.25 5.76 0.92
CA ALA A 93 17.13 4.74 0.38
C ALA A 93 17.30 3.55 1.35
N VAL A 94 17.50 3.83 2.65
CA VAL A 94 17.56 2.79 3.69
C VAL A 94 16.24 2.02 3.78
N GLY A 95 15.12 2.71 3.94
CA GLY A 95 13.83 2.04 4.10
C GLY A 95 13.31 1.39 2.83
N GLN A 96 13.76 1.81 1.65
CA GLN A 96 13.45 1.12 0.40
C GLN A 96 14.13 -0.25 0.32
N SER A 97 15.36 -0.39 0.82
CA SER A 97 16.03 -1.69 0.91
C SER A 97 15.33 -2.66 1.86
N GLU A 98 14.61 -2.14 2.86
CA GLU A 98 13.86 -2.97 3.81
C GLU A 98 12.44 -3.29 3.30
N LEU A 99 11.93 -2.52 2.33
CA LEU A 99 10.62 -2.76 1.71
C LEU A 99 10.63 -3.85 0.63
N MET A 100 11.81 -4.12 0.06
CA MET A 100 12.02 -5.10 -1.01
C MET A 100 12.52 -6.42 -0.43
#